data_AF-A0A7W0N7M6-F1
#
_entry.id   AF-A0A7W0N7M6-F1
#
_cell.length_a   1.000
_cell.length_b   1.000
_cell.length_c   1.000
_cell.angle_alpha   90.00
_cell.angle_beta   90.00
_cell.angle_gamma   90.00
#
_symmetry.space_group_name_H-M   'P 1'
#
loop_
_entity.id
_entity.type
_entity.pdbx_description
1 polymer ?
#
loop_
_entity_poly.entity_id
_entity_poly.type
_entity_poly.pdbx_seq_one_letter_code
_entity_poly.pdbx_strand_id
1 'polypeptide(L)' 'MMIKEGDFAPDFTVKDQNGEQVKLSDLRGQKVVLYFYPKDDTPGCTKQACSLRDGFATFET' A
#
# COMPACT_ATOMS: atom_id res chain seq x y z
N MET A 1 -5.12 -18.25 5.42
CA MET A 1 -4.36 -17.78 6.59
C MET A 1 -4.87 -16.39 6.92
N MET A 2 -5.16 -16.08 8.18
CA MET A 2 -5.67 -14.76 8.60
C MET A 2 -4.50 -13.94 9.11
N ILE A 3 -4.31 -12.73 8.58
CA ILE A 3 -3.27 -11.80 9.03
C ILE A 3 -3.76 -11.12 10.32
N LYS A 4 -2.90 -11.04 11.33
CA LYS A 4 -3.15 -10.30 12.57
C LYS A 4 -2.00 -9.33 12.86
N GLU A 5 -2.25 -8.39 13.77
CA GLU A 5 -1.23 -7.45 14.22
C GLU A 5 -0.01 -8.18 14.82
N GLY A 6 1.18 -7.67 14.49
CA GLY A 6 2.46 -8.26 14.89
C GLY A 6 2.96 -9.39 13.98
N ASP A 7 2.12 -9.92 13.08
CA ASP A 7 2.60 -10.86 12.07
C ASP A 7 3.50 -10.14 11.05
N PHE A 8 4.47 -10.88 10.51
CA PHE A 8 5.16 -10.44 9.31
C PHE A 8 4.18 -10.40 8.13
N ALA A 9 4.13 -9.27 7.44
CA ALA A 9 3.35 -9.14 6.22
C ALA A 9 3.79 -10.22 5.19
N PRO A 10 2.86 -10.99 4.60
CA PRO A 10 3.19 -11.98 3.59
C PRO A 10 3.90 -11.32 2.40
N ASP A 11 4.96 -11.94 1.91
CA ASP A 11 5.65 -11.44 0.72
C ASP A 11 4.77 -11.64 -0.52
N PHE A 12 4.87 -10.71 -1.45
CA PHE A 12 4.18 -10.77 -2.73
C PHE A 12 4.99 -10.06 -3.81
N THR A 13 4.71 -10.42 -5.06
CA THR A 13 5.26 -9.75 -6.24
C THR A 13 4.11 -9.33 -7.13
N VAL A 14 4.06 -8.06 -7.48
CA VAL A 14 3.03 -7.48 -8.36
C VAL A 14 3.70 -6.64 -9.43
N LYS A 15 2.94 -6.28 -10.47
CA LYS A 15 3.36 -5.27 -11.43
C LYS A 15 2.83 -3.91 -10.99
N ASP A 16 3.66 -2.88 -11.09
CA ASP A 16 3.23 -1.50 -10.89
C ASP A 16 2.49 -0.96 -12.13
N GLN A 17 2.13 0.33 -12.11
CA GLN A 17 1.46 1.01 -13.22
C GLN A 17 2.30 1.09 -14.52
N ASN A 18 3.62 0.91 -14.43
CA ASN A 18 4.53 0.91 -15.57
C ASN A 18 4.84 -0.51 -16.07
N GLY A 19 4.32 -1.54 -15.39
CA GLY A 19 4.58 -2.96 -15.69
C GLY A 19 5.86 -3.51 -15.07
N GLU A 20 6.55 -2.73 -14.22
CA GLU A 20 7.74 -3.15 -13.51
C GLU A 20 7.37 -4.06 -12.34
N GLN A 21 8.21 -5.04 -12.04
CA GLN A 21 7.98 -5.94 -10.91
C GLN A 21 8.38 -5.26 -9.60
N VAL A 22 7.45 -5.24 -8.65
CA VAL A 22 7.68 -4.77 -7.27
C VAL A 22 7.47 -5.95 -6.33
N LYS A 23 8.45 -6.18 -5.44
CA LYS A 23 8.32 -7.15 -4.34
C LYS A 23 8.26 -6.43 -3.01
N LEU A 24 7.41 -6.91 -2.09
CA LEU A 24 7.35 -6.34 -0.75
C LEU A 24 8.69 -6.51 -0.01
N SER A 25 9.35 -7.65 -0.21
CA SER A 25 10.67 -7.92 0.38
C SER A 25 11.79 -6.96 -0.07
N ASP A 26 11.66 -6.31 -1.24
CA ASP A 26 12.64 -5.33 -1.72
C ASP A 26 12.54 -3.99 -0.95
N LEU A 27 11.42 -3.73 -0.27
CA LEU A 27 11.17 -2.51 0.50
C LEU A 27 11.59 -2.60 1.98
N ARG A 28 12.27 -3.68 2.38
CA ARG A 28 12.72 -3.88 3.75
C ARG A 28 13.65 -2.75 4.22
N GLY A 29 13.51 -2.37 5.49
CA GLY A 29 14.25 -1.24 6.07
C GLY A 29 13.55 0.11 5.90
N GLN A 30 12.46 0.17 5.15
CA GLN A 30 11.61 1.35 4.99
C GLN A 30 10.26 1.13 5.68
N LYS A 31 9.61 2.21 6.11
CA LYS A 31 8.20 2.15 6.52
C LYS A 31 7.34 2.03 5.26
N VAL A 32 6.46 1.03 5.22
CA VAL A 32 5.58 0.77 4.08
C VAL A 32 4.13 0.81 4.54
N VAL A 33 3.33 1.64 3.88
CA VAL A 33 1.87 1.66 4.02
C VAL A 33 1.27 1.04 2.76
N LEU A 34 0.59 -0.10 2.91
CA LEU A 34 -0.10 -0.79 1.82
C LEU A 34 -1.60 -0.59 1.95
N TYR A 35 -2.22 -0.07 0.89
CA TYR A 35 -3.65 0.24 0.84
C TYR A 35 -4.31 -0.48 -0.35
N PHE A 36 -5.40 -1.20 -0.08
CA PHE A 36 -6.20 -1.88 -1.10
C PHE A 36 -7.48 -1.11 -1.35
N TYR A 37 -7.89 -1.01 -2.62
CA TYR A 37 -9.15 -0.40 -3.01
C TYR A 37 -9.82 -1.24 -4.11
N PRO A 38 -11.17 -1.28 -4.16
CA PRO A 38 -11.90 -2.19 -5.04
C PRO A 38 -11.82 -1.82 -6.53
N LYS A 39 -11.80 -0.52 -6.87
CA LYS A 39 -11.80 -0.05 -8.26
C LYS A 39 -11.37 1.40 -8.40
N ASP A 40 -10.62 1.69 -9.47
CA ASP A 40 -10.27 3.04 -9.92
C ASP A 40 -11.50 3.90 -10.23
N ASP A 41 -11.32 5.21 -10.14
CA ASP A 41 -12.29 6.24 -10.56
C ASP A 41 -13.69 6.14 -9.97
N THR A 42 -13.80 5.53 -8.78
CA THR A 42 -15.03 5.53 -8.01
C THR A 42 -15.00 6.64 -6.95
N PRO A 43 -16.10 7.39 -6.74
CA PRO A 43 -16.09 8.56 -5.85
C PRO A 43 -15.59 8.28 -4.42
N GLY A 44 -15.85 7.08 -3.91
CA GLY A 44 -15.34 6.63 -2.60
C GLY A 44 -13.84 6.42 -2.61
N CYS A 45 -13.32 5.62 -3.54
CA CYS A 45 -11.89 5.29 -3.60
C CYS A 45 -11.03 6.52 -3.89
N THR A 46 -11.50 7.44 -4.75
CA THR A 46 -10.79 8.69 -5.02
C THR A 46 -10.64 9.52 -3.75
N LYS A 47 -11.70 9.66 -2.94
CA LYS A 47 -11.62 10.41 -1.67
C LYS A 47 -10.64 9.77 -0.69
N GLN A 48 -10.65 8.43 -0.59
CA GLN A 48 -9.73 7.71 0.29
C GLN A 48 -8.27 7.87 -0.15
N ALA A 49 -8.00 7.75 -1.45
CA ALA A 49 -6.66 7.95 -2.00
C ALA A 49 -6.15 9.39 -1.81
N CYS A 50 -7.02 10.40 -2.03
CA CYS A 50 -6.67 11.79 -1.74
C CYS A 50 -6.37 12.00 -0.25
N SER A 51 -7.16 11.44 0.67
CA SER A 51 -6.91 11.56 2.11
C SER A 51 -5.58 10.93 2.53
N LEU A 52 -5.21 9.78 1.95
CA LEU A 52 -3.91 9.13 2.19
C LEU A 52 -2.75 10.02 1.70
N ARG A 53 -2.88 10.59 0.50
CA ARG A 53 -1.89 11.51 -0.07
C ARG A 53 -1.72 12.76 0.80
N ASP A 54 -2.83 13.42 1.13
CA ASP A 54 -2.82 14.71 1.84
C ASP A 54 -2.37 14.55 3.30
N GLY A 55 -2.59 13.36 3.88
CA GLY A 55 -2.13 13.00 5.23
C GLY A 55 -0.74 12.37 5.28
N PHE A 56 -0.02 12.23 4.17
CA PHE A 56 1.20 11.40 4.12
C PHE A 56 2.26 11.77 5.18
N ALA A 57 2.39 13.06 5.50
CA ALA A 57 3.31 13.56 6.52
C ALA A 57 3.12 12.93 7.91
N THR A 58 1.95 12.35 8.22
CA THR A 58 1.72 11.66 9.50
C THR A 58 2.44 10.32 9.60
N PHE A 59 2.96 9.77 8.49
CA PHE A 59 3.66 8.48 8.46
C PHE A 59 5.19 8.61 8.44
N GLU A 60 5.71 9.82 8.23
CA GLU A 60 7.14 10.14 8.11
C GLU A 60 7.86 10.31 9.47
N THR A 61 7.13 10.22 10.59
CA THR A 61 7.67 10.38 11.96
C THR A 61 8.43 9.17 12.46
#